data_AF-B6DT61-F1
#
_entry.id   AF-B6DT61-F1
#
_cell.length_a   1.000
_cell.length_b   1.000
_cell.length_c   1.000
_cell.angle_alpha   90.00
_cell.angle_beta   90.00
_cell.angle_gamma   90.00
#
_symmetry.space_group_name_H-M   'P 1'
#
loop_
_entity.id
_entity.type
_entity.pdbx_description
1 polymer ?
#
loop_
_entity_poly.entity_id
_entity_poly.type
_entity_poly.pdbx_seq_one_letter_code
_entity_poly.pdbx_strand_id
1 'polypeptide(L)' 'MDIVSERALFAKKIQSLYKKAQEPFTLCDAKVAIIIFKNGENTPILCPSQAVAEYIARTFRNTDEFQ' A
#
# COMPACT_ATOMS: atom_id res chain seq x y z
N MET A 1 14.29 20.78 10.66
CA MET A 1 13.60 20.28 9.46
C MET A 1 12.11 20.54 9.67
N ASP A 2 11.45 21.31 8.82
CA ASP A 2 10.06 21.75 9.06
C ASP A 2 9.06 20.60 8.96
N ILE A 3 8.18 20.48 9.97
CA ILE A 3 7.14 19.43 10.08
C ILE A 3 6.19 19.45 8.88
N VAL A 4 5.88 20.64 8.34
CA VAL A 4 5.03 20.80 7.15
C VAL A 4 5.70 20.20 5.91
N SER A 5 7.01 20.41 5.77
CA SER A 5 7.81 19.87 4.66
C SER A 5 7.92 18.34 4.75
N GLU A 6 8.00 17.78 5.96
CA GLU A 6 8.03 16.33 6.17
C GLU A 6 6.71 15.67 5.77
N ARG A 7 5.56 16.22 6.20
CA ARG A 7 4.23 15.71 5.83
C ARG A 7 4.00 15.76 4.32
N ALA A 8 4.38 16.87 3.68
CA ALA A 8 4.26 17.02 2.23
C ALA A 8 5.17 16.04 1.47
N LEU A 9 6.40 15.83 1.96
CA LEU A 9 7.31 14.86 1.38
C LEU A 9 6.79 13.42 1.53
N PHE A 10 6.24 13.09 2.69
CA PHE A 10 5.63 11.78 2.95
C PHE A 10 4.46 11.51 2.00
N ALA A 11 3.53 12.46 1.85
CA ALA A 11 2.42 12.34 0.92
C ALA A 11 2.89 12.13 -0.53
N LYS A 12 3.90 12.89 -0.98
CA LYS A 12 4.52 12.71 -2.31
C LYS A 12 5.12 11.32 -2.48
N LYS A 13 5.83 10.81 -1.46
CA LYS A 13 6.42 9.46 -1.50
C LYS A 13 5.37 8.36 -1.59
N ILE A 14 4.26 8.47 -0.86
CA ILE A 14 3.13 7.53 -0.96
C ILE A 14 2.57 7.53 -2.39
N GLN A 15 2.34 8.73 -2.95
CA GLN A 15 1.82 8.85 -4.31
C GLN A 15 2.77 8.23 -5.34
N SER A 16 4.08 8.49 -5.23
CA SER A 16 5.09 7.89 -6.11
C SER A 16 5.18 6.38 -5.94
N LEU A 17 5.08 5.86 -4.71
CA LEU A 17 5.06 4.43 -4.43
C LEU A 17 3.84 3.75 -5.07
N TYR A 18 2.66 4.36 -4.93
CA TYR A 18 1.44 3.85 -5.55
C TYR A 18 1.54 3.82 -7.08
N LYS A 19 2.09 4.88 -7.70
CA LYS A 19 2.32 4.89 -9.15
C LYS A 19 3.24 3.74 -9.61
N LYS A 20 4.32 3.48 -8.89
CA LYS A 20 5.20 2.33 -9.18
C LYS A 20 4.50 0.99 -8.99
N ALA A 21 3.66 0.86 -7.97
CA ALA A 21 2.89 -0.35 -7.72
C ALA A 21 1.79 -0.62 -8.77
N GLN A 22 1.38 0.41 -9.53
CA GLN A 22 0.49 0.23 -10.68
C GLN A 22 1.20 -0.38 -11.90
N GLU A 23 2.53 -0.26 -12.00
CA GLU A 23 3.30 -0.84 -13.10
C GLU A 23 3.16 -2.37 -13.18
N PRO A 24 3.38 -3.17 -12.12
CA PRO A 24 3.21 -4.62 -12.17
C PRO A 24 1.75 -5.04 -12.38
N PHE A 25 0.77 -4.26 -11.90
CA PHE A 25 -0.63 -4.48 -12.24
C PHE A 25 -0.87 -4.33 -13.74
N THR A 26 -0.32 -3.28 -14.36
CA THR A 26 -0.52 -2.98 -15.77
C THR A 26 0.25 -3.92 -16.70
N LEU A 27 1.49 -4.28 -16.33
CA LEU A 27 2.40 -5.05 -17.18
C LEU A 27 2.26 -6.57 -16.99
N CYS A 28 1.81 -7.01 -15.82
CA CYS A 28 1.84 -8.43 -15.45
C CYS A 28 0.50 -8.94 -14.89
N ASP A 29 -0.57 -8.13 -14.92
CA ASP A 29 -1.87 -8.43 -14.31
C ASP A 29 -1.75 -8.80 -12.81
N ALA A 30 -0.73 -8.28 -12.14
CA ALA A 30 -0.47 -8.58 -10.74
C ALA A 30 -1.41 -7.78 -9.84
N LYS A 31 -2.16 -8.47 -8.97
CA LYS A 31 -2.97 -7.80 -7.95
C LYS A 31 -2.07 -7.27 -6.83
N VAL A 32 -2.05 -5.94 -6.65
CA VAL A 32 -1.18 -5.28 -5.64
C VAL A 32 -2.01 -4.49 -4.63
N ALA A 33 -1.67 -4.66 -3.35
CA ALA A 33 -2.11 -3.80 -2.26
C ALA A 33 -0.89 -3.26 -1.50
N ILE A 34 -0.97 -2.01 -1.05
CA ILE A 34 0.04 -1.38 -0.21
C ILE A 34 -0.62 -0.99 1.12
N ILE A 35 0.02 -1.37 2.23
CA ILE A 35 -0.40 -1.05 3.60
C ILE A 35 0.76 -0.29 4.25
N ILE A 36 0.52 0.96 4.68
CA ILE A 36 1.55 1.81 5.28
C ILE A 36 1.14 2.14 6.71
N PHE A 37 1.97 1.72 7.65
CA PHE A 37 1.86 2.08 9.06
C PHE A 37 2.76 3.28 9.34
N LYS A 38 2.22 4.27 10.03
CA LYS A 38 2.98 5.43 10.49
C LYS A 38 3.08 5.39 12.01
N ASN A 39 4.27 5.72 12.52
CA ASN A 39 4.49 5.76 13.96
C ASN A 39 3.52 6.75 14.63
N GLY A 40 2.86 6.32 15.69
CA GLY A 40 1.86 7.10 16.42
C GLY A 40 0.48 7.18 15.76
N GLU A 41 0.24 6.49 14.64
CA GLU A 41 -1.08 6.40 14.01
C GLU A 41 -1.60 4.97 14.06
N ASN A 42 -2.84 4.80 14.54
CA ASN A 42 -3.49 3.48 14.64
C ASN A 42 -4.21 3.07 13.35
N THR A 43 -4.40 4.02 12.44
CA THR A 43 -5.10 3.79 11.17
C THR A 43 -4.07 3.72 10.05
N PRO A 44 -3.89 2.55 9.41
CA PRO A 44 -2.97 2.43 8.28
C PRO A 44 -3.52 3.16 7.06
N ILE A 45 -2.60 3.64 6.22
CA ILE A 45 -2.94 4.11 4.88
C ILE A 45 -3.01 2.89 3.96
N LEU A 46 -4.15 2.73 3.29
CA LEU A 46 -4.44 1.60 2.40
C LEU A 46 -4.55 2.08 0.96
N CYS A 47 -3.85 1.40 0.04
CA CYS A 47 -3.95 1.65 -1.40
C CYS A 47 -4.12 0.32 -2.14
N PRO A 48 -4.97 0.25 -3.18
CA PRO A 48 -5.77 1.33 -3.77
C PRO A 48 -7.03 1.69 -2.96
N SER A 49 -7.61 0.73 -2.24
CA SER A 49 -8.74 0.93 -1.34
C SER A 49 -8.73 -0.10 -0.22
N GLN A 50 -9.46 0.16 0.86
CA GLN A 50 -9.59 -0.80 1.96
C GLN A 50 -10.13 -2.15 1.48
N ALA A 51 -11.18 -2.15 0.66
CA ALA A 51 -11.79 -3.38 0.16
C ALA A 51 -10.80 -4.24 -0.67
N VAL A 52 -9.99 -3.61 -1.53
CA VAL A 52 -9.00 -4.32 -2.34
C VAL A 52 -7.87 -4.87 -1.46
N ALA A 53 -7.38 -4.06 -0.51
CA ALA A 53 -6.35 -4.50 0.43
C ALA A 53 -6.81 -5.69 1.27
N GLU A 54 -8.04 -5.65 1.78
CA GLU A 54 -8.63 -6.76 2.52
C GLU A 54 -8.81 -8.01 1.66
N TYR A 55 -9.32 -7.88 0.44
CA TYR A 55 -9.48 -8.99 -0.50
C TYR A 55 -8.14 -9.68 -0.80
N ILE A 56 -7.10 -8.90 -1.11
CA ILE A 56 -5.76 -9.44 -1.40
C ILE A 56 -5.18 -10.10 -0.15
N ALA A 57 -5.28 -9.46 1.03
CA ALA A 57 -4.76 -10.03 2.27
C ALA A 57 -5.47 -11.33 2.68
N ARG A 58 -6.79 -11.43 2.44
CA ARG A 58 -7.56 -12.67 2.65
C ARG A 58 -7.13 -13.75 1.66
N THR A 59 -6.97 -13.39 0.39
CA THR A 59 -6.52 -14.33 -0.65
C THR A 59 -5.15 -14.90 -0.30
N PHE A 60 -4.20 -14.04 0.08
CA PHE A 60 -2.84 -14.44 0.46
C PHE A 60 -2.81 -15.37 1.68
N ARG A 61 -3.66 -15.12 2.69
CA ARG A 61 -3.75 -15.99 3.88
C ARG A 61 -4.33 -17.37 3.59
N ASN A 62 -5.14 -17.49 2.53
CA ASN A 62 -5.80 -18.74 2.16
C ASN A 62 -5.03 -19.52 1.09
N THR A 63 -3.94 -18.96 0.56
CA THR A 63 -3.01 -19.69 -0.30
C THR A 63 -2.05 -20.48 0.60
N ASP A 64 -2.32 -21.78 0.74
CA ASP A 64 -1.55 -22.77 1.51
C ASP A 64 -0.16 -23.08 0.91
N GLU A 65 0.58 -22.08 0.42
CA GLU A 65 1.95 -22.28 -0.09
C GLU A 65 3.01 -22.39 1.03
N PHE A 66 2.60 -22.33 2.30
CA PHE A 66 3.49 -22.45 3.47
C PHE A 66 2.91 -23.34 4.60
N GLN A 67 2.27 -24.47 4.26
CA GLN A 67 2.14 -25.61 5.19
C GLN A 67 3.15 -26.70 4.87
#